data_AF-A0A932R9W7-F1
#
_entry.id   AF-A0A932R9W7-F1
#
_cell.length_a   1.000
_cell.length_b   1.000
_cell.length_c   1.000
_cell.angle_alpha   90.00
_cell.angle_beta   90.00
_cell.angle_gamma   90.00
#
_symmetry.space_group_name_H-M   'P 1'
#
loop_
_entity.id
_entity.type
_entity.pdbx_description
1 polymer ?
#
loop_
_entity_poly.entity_id
_entity_poly.type
_entity_poly.pdbx_seq_one_letter_code
_entity_poly.pdbx_strand_id
1 'polypeptide(L)'
;MERSKVKNSGIPKFATEQDEAKWWVSREGRTFLKQQAAARNPHRRGGSKLVANLARANSVQIALRLPSLDLAKAREIAGRKGIGYQTLLKMLVHEGLQRAEG
;
A
#
# COMPACT_ATOMS: atom_id res chain seq x y z
N MET A 1 -38.42 -3.39 -17.33
CA MET A 1 -37.17 -3.51 -16.54
C MET A 1 -36.10 -2.70 -17.23
N GLU A 2 -35.95 -1.42 -16.85
CA GLU A 2 -34.99 -0.51 -17.46
C GLU A 2 -33.63 -0.67 -16.77
N ARG A 3 -32.62 -1.18 -17.48
CA ARG A 3 -31.26 -1.35 -16.95
C ARG A 3 -30.50 -0.02 -17.10
N SER A 4 -30.33 0.67 -15.98
CA SER A 4 -29.53 1.89 -15.85
C SER A 4 -28.11 1.71 -16.39
N LYS A 5 -27.80 2.41 -17.48
CA LYS A 5 -26.48 2.46 -18.11
C LYS A 5 -25.56 3.32 -17.23
N VAL A 6 -24.67 2.68 -16.48
CA VAL A 6 -23.59 3.36 -15.73
C VAL A 6 -22.73 4.11 -16.75
N LYS A 7 -22.84 5.44 -16.76
CA LYS A 7 -22.03 6.31 -17.63
C LYS A 7 -20.59 6.29 -17.12
N ASN A 8 -19.70 5.64 -17.88
CA ASN A 8 -18.24 5.69 -17.70
C ASN A 8 -17.72 7.04 -18.25
N SER A 9 -18.07 8.15 -17.60
CA SER A 9 -18.03 9.51 -18.16
C SER A 9 -16.63 10.15 -18.33
N GLY A 10 -15.54 9.38 -18.40
CA GLY A 10 -14.19 9.97 -18.50
C GLY A 10 -13.22 9.31 -19.49
N ILE A 11 -13.54 8.11 -19.98
CA ILE A 11 -12.70 7.41 -20.98
C ILE A 11 -13.43 7.45 -22.32
N PRO A 12 -12.82 8.01 -23.39
CA PRO A 12 -13.38 7.99 -24.74
C PRO A 12 -13.59 6.56 -25.26
N LYS A 13 -14.46 6.40 -26.26
CA LYS A 13 -14.53 5.15 -27.01
C LYS A 13 -13.46 5.18 -28.11
N PHE A 14 -12.54 4.23 -28.08
CA PHE A 14 -11.49 4.10 -29.09
C PHE A 14 -11.95 3.19 -30.23
N ALA A 15 -11.61 3.56 -31.46
CA ALA A 15 -11.87 2.73 -32.63
C ALA A 15 -10.79 1.65 -32.83
N THR A 16 -9.56 1.91 -32.36
CA THR A 16 -8.42 1.01 -32.46
C THR A 16 -7.56 1.05 -31.19
N GLU A 17 -6.78 -0.01 -30.95
CA GLU A 17 -5.84 -0.11 -29.82
C GLU A 17 -4.73 0.96 -29.89
N GLN A 18 -4.32 1.37 -31.09
CA GLN A 18 -3.31 2.42 -31.27
C GLN A 18 -3.81 3.79 -30.84
N ASP A 19 -5.09 4.09 -31.09
CA ASP A 19 -5.70 5.36 -30.68
C ASP A 19 -5.87 5.42 -29.17
N GLU A 20 -6.18 4.30 -28.54
CA GLU A 20 -6.18 4.16 -27.09
C GLU A 20 -4.78 4.41 -26.51
N ALA A 21 -3.74 3.78 -27.06
CA ALA A 21 -2.37 3.97 -26.60
C ALA A 21 -1.92 5.44 -26.71
N LYS A 22 -2.25 6.12 -27.82
CA LYS A 22 -1.98 7.55 -28.00
C LYS A 22 -2.71 8.40 -26.95
N TRP A 23 -3.96 8.06 -26.65
CA TRP A 23 -4.73 8.77 -25.62
C TRP A 23 -4.15 8.58 -24.21
N TRP A 24 -3.69 7.38 -23.86
CA TRP A 24 -3.03 7.14 -22.57
C TRP A 24 -1.76 7.97 -22.38
N VAL A 25 -1.00 8.21 -23.46
CA VAL A 25 0.21 9.04 -23.43
C VAL A 25 -0.12 10.54 -23.41
N SER A 26 -1.31 10.93 -23.89
CA SER A 26 -1.75 12.31 -24.01
C SER A 26 -1.93 13.03 -22.66
N ARG A 27 -2.07 14.35 -22.71
CA ARG A 27 -2.36 15.16 -21.51
C ARG A 27 -3.66 14.74 -20.85
N GLU A 28 -4.67 14.36 -21.64
CA GLU A 28 -6.00 13.99 -21.17
C GLU A 28 -5.97 12.67 -20.40
N GLY A 29 -5.35 11.62 -20.96
CA GLY A 29 -5.17 10.35 -20.26
C GLY A 29 -4.38 10.50 -18.95
N ARG A 30 -3.33 11.34 -18.95
CA ARG A 30 -2.57 11.67 -17.73
C ARG A 30 -3.41 12.42 -16.69
N THR A 31 -4.26 13.35 -17.11
CA THR A 31 -5.17 14.07 -16.20
C THR A 31 -6.25 13.17 -15.62
N PHE A 32 -6.78 12.25 -16.43
CA PHE A 32 -7.73 11.23 -15.98
C PHE A 32 -7.11 10.34 -14.89
N LEU A 33 -5.88 9.85 -15.10
CA LEU A 33 -5.15 9.07 -14.08
C LEU A 33 -4.90 9.86 -12.79
N LYS A 34 -4.58 11.16 -12.88
CA LYS A 34 -4.41 12.04 -11.70
C LYS A 34 -5.70 12.26 -10.93
N GLN A 35 -6.82 12.49 -11.63
CA GLN A 35 -8.14 12.64 -11.01
C GLN A 35 -8.59 11.33 -10.34
N GLN A 36 -8.38 10.20 -11.00
CA GLN A 36 -8.68 8.88 -10.43
C GLN A 36 -7.77 8.55 -9.24
N ALA A 37 -6.50 8.97 -9.28
CA ALA A 37 -5.57 8.86 -8.17
C ALA A 37 -5.98 9.73 -6.97
N ALA A 38 -6.47 10.95 -7.20
CA ALA A 38 -6.95 11.86 -6.16
C ALA A 38 -8.29 11.41 -5.56
N ALA A 39 -9.18 10.86 -6.39
CA ALA A 39 -10.45 10.25 -5.94
C ALA A 39 -10.22 8.96 -5.13
N ARG A 40 -9.09 8.29 -5.32
CA ARG A 40 -8.70 7.13 -4.54
C ARG A 40 -8.07 7.61 -3.23
N ASN A 41 -8.84 7.52 -2.14
CA ASN A 41 -8.43 7.92 -0.80
C ASN A 41 -6.94 7.58 -0.53
N PRO A 42 -6.08 8.55 -0.19
CA PRO A 42 -4.62 8.35 -0.06
C PRO A 42 -4.26 7.27 0.98
N HIS A 43 -5.17 6.93 1.89
CA HIS A 43 -5.03 5.82 2.83
C HIS A 43 -5.08 4.41 2.18
N ARG A 44 -5.48 4.27 0.91
CA ARG A 44 -5.48 2.98 0.19
C ARG A 44 -4.22 2.73 -0.64
N ARG A 45 -3.18 3.57 -0.52
CA ARG A 45 -1.88 3.36 -1.19
C ARG A 45 -0.76 2.86 -0.26
N GLY A 46 -1.05 2.57 1.01
CA GLY A 46 -0.01 2.25 1.99
C GLY A 46 -0.10 0.84 2.54
N GLY A 47 0.75 -0.06 2.04
CA GLY A 47 1.17 -1.29 2.73
C GLY A 47 0.05 -2.22 3.23
N SER A 48 0.43 -3.22 4.02
CA SER A 48 -0.54 -4.14 4.62
C SER A 48 -1.47 -3.40 5.58
N LYS A 49 -2.72 -3.85 5.70
CA LYS A 49 -3.70 -3.33 6.68
C LYS A 49 -3.15 -3.31 8.11
N LEU A 50 -2.26 -4.26 8.44
CA LEU A 50 -1.58 -4.32 9.73
C LEU A 50 -0.66 -3.11 9.95
N VAL A 51 0.11 -2.70 8.93
CA VAL A 51 0.97 -1.50 9.00
C VAL A 51 0.14 -0.23 9.19
N ALA A 52 -0.99 -0.12 8.50
CA ALA A 52 -1.90 1.03 8.63
C ALA A 52 -2.61 1.08 10.00
N ASN A 53 -2.87 -0.07 10.64
CA ASN A 53 -3.41 -0.12 11.99
C ASN A 53 -2.36 0.20 13.05
N LEU A 54 -1.14 -0.31 12.87
CA LEU A 54 0.00 -0.02 13.74
C LEU A 54 0.38 1.47 13.74
N ALA A 55 0.20 2.16 12.63
CA ALA A 55 0.45 3.60 12.51
C ALA A 55 -0.61 4.49 13.20
N ARG A 56 -1.79 3.94 13.53
CA ARG A 56 -2.88 4.70 14.19
C ARG A 56 -2.83 4.64 15.72
N ALA A 57 -2.05 3.73 16.29
CA ALA A 57 -1.85 3.66 17.73
C ALA A 57 -0.79 4.68 18.18
N ASN A 58 -1.01 5.34 19.31
CA ASN A 58 -0.02 6.21 19.95
C ASN A 58 1.24 5.38 20.25
N SER A 59 2.28 5.52 19.43
CA SER A 59 3.53 4.79 19.63
C SER A 59 4.47 5.59 20.54
N VAL A 60 4.96 4.96 21.60
CA VAL A 60 6.03 5.51 22.44
C VAL A 60 7.38 5.01 21.90
N GLN A 61 8.34 5.92 21.76
CA GLN A 61 9.71 5.53 21.41
C GLN A 61 10.40 4.94 22.64
N ILE A 62 10.92 3.72 22.49
CA ILE A 62 11.71 3.03 23.51
C ILE A 62 13.08 2.65 22.95
N ALA A 63 14.10 2.63 23.80
CA ALA A 63 15.39 2.06 23.47
C ALA A 63 15.43 0.61 23.96
N LEU A 64 15.48 -0.36 23.03
CA LEU A 64 15.58 -1.78 23.33
C LEU A 64 16.96 -2.30 22.89
N ARG A 65 17.66 -2.99 23.80
CA ARG A 65 18.91 -3.68 23.47
C ARG A 65 18.60 -5.09 23.00
N LEU A 66 19.15 -5.46 21.84
CA LEU A 66 19.03 -6.79 21.26
C LEU A 66 20.43 -7.33 20.93
N PRO A 67 20.65 -8.65 21.05
CA PRO A 67 21.90 -9.27 20.60
C PRO A 67 22.19 -8.95 19.12
N SER A 68 23.45 -8.70 18.80
CA SER A 68 23.87 -8.34 17.43
C SER A 68 23.50 -9.40 16.40
N LEU A 69 23.58 -10.68 16.79
CA LEU A 69 23.18 -11.82 15.95
C LEU A 69 21.70 -11.76 15.56
N ASP A 70 20.82 -11.38 16.49
CA ASP A 70 19.38 -11.31 16.24
C ASP A 70 19.03 -10.10 15.38
N LEU A 71 19.74 -8.98 15.56
CA LEU A 71 19.64 -7.82 14.68
C LEU A 71 20.00 -8.19 13.23
N ALA A 72 21.06 -8.97 13.03
CA ALA A 72 21.49 -9.43 11.71
C ALA A 72 20.44 -10.34 11.06
N LYS A 73 19.95 -11.35 11.79
CA LYS A 73 18.88 -12.24 11.32
C LYS A 73 17.60 -11.48 10.95
N ALA A 74 17.19 -10.51 11.77
CA ALA A 74 16.02 -9.70 11.49
C ALA A 74 16.20 -8.84 10.21
N ARG A 75 17.40 -8.31 9.96
CA ARG A 75 17.68 -7.60 8.69
C ARG A 75 17.59 -8.52 7.48
N GLU A 76 18.12 -9.73 7.58
CA GLU A 76 18.04 -10.74 6.52
C GLU A 76 16.58 -11.12 6.21
N ILE A 77 15.77 -11.39 7.24
CA ILE A 77 14.35 -11.70 7.10
C ILE A 77 13.59 -10.53 6.47
N ALA A 78 13.89 -9.31 6.90
CA ALA A 78 13.25 -8.11 6.35
C ALA A 78 13.57 -7.95 4.85
N GLY A 79 14.83 -8.17 4.46
CA GLY A 79 15.27 -8.19 3.06
C GLY A 79 14.54 -9.24 2.23
N ARG A 80 14.47 -10.48 2.71
CA ARG A 80 13.72 -11.57 2.06
C ARG A 80 12.23 -11.26 1.88
N LYS A 81 11.63 -10.55 2.84
CA LYS A 81 10.20 -10.15 2.81
C LYS A 81 9.95 -8.86 2.03
N GLY A 82 11.00 -8.15 1.59
CA GLY A 82 10.87 -6.86 0.92
C GLY A 82 10.25 -5.76 1.80
N ILE A 83 10.41 -5.87 3.13
CA ILE A 83 9.88 -4.89 4.08
C ILE A 83 11.01 -4.19 4.85
N GLY A 84 10.72 -3.01 5.39
CA GLY A 84 11.67 -2.30 6.24
C GLY A 84 12.00 -3.09 7.52
N TYR A 85 13.25 -3.04 7.95
CA TYR A 85 13.72 -3.67 9.18
C TYR A 85 12.89 -3.28 10.41
N GLN A 86 12.57 -1.98 10.57
CA GLN A 86 11.71 -1.53 11.67
C GLN A 86 10.28 -2.07 11.57
N THR A 87 9.75 -2.23 10.35
CA THR A 87 8.42 -2.82 10.14
C THR A 87 8.40 -4.28 10.58
N LEU A 88 9.44 -5.05 10.26
CA LEU A 88 9.58 -6.43 10.73
C LEU A 88 9.63 -6.49 12.25
N LEU A 89 10.47 -5.67 12.90
CA LEU A 89 10.57 -5.67 14.36
C LEU A 89 9.22 -5.41 15.03
N LYS A 90 8.48 -4.39 14.58
CA LYS A 90 7.17 -4.07 15.16
C LYS A 90 6.17 -5.22 14.96
N MET A 91 6.21 -5.90 13.82
CA MET A 91 5.37 -7.06 13.53
C MET A 91 5.69 -8.22 14.47
N LEU A 92 6.97 -8.57 14.64
CA LEU A 92 7.40 -9.64 15.54
C LEU A 92 7.00 -9.38 17.00
N VAL A 93 7.14 -8.14 17.47
CA VAL A 93 6.71 -7.75 18.82
C VAL A 93 5.19 -7.92 18.97
N HIS A 94 4.41 -7.44 18.00
CA HIS A 94 2.95 -7.54 18.05
C HIS A 94 2.47 -9.00 18.04
N GLU A 95 3.02 -9.83 17.14
CA GLU A 95 2.70 -11.26 17.05
C GLU A 95 3.20 -12.03 18.28
N GLY A 96 4.32 -11.61 18.88
CA GLY A 96 4.84 -12.19 20.12
C GLY A 96 3.90 -11.94 21.30
N LEU A 97 3.37 -10.72 21.42
CA LEU A 97 2.40 -10.36 22.44
C LEU A 97 1.08 -11.12 22.25
N GLN A 98 0.53 -11.16 21.04
CA GLN A 98 -0.70 -11.91 20.75
C GLN A 98 -0.60 -13.41 21.09
N ARG A 99 0.58 -14.02 20.89
CA ARG A 99 0.83 -15.42 21.25
C ARG A 99 1.00 -15.65 22.74
N ALA A 100 1.33 -14.63 23.51
CA ALA A 100 1.48 -14.73 24.96
C ALA A 100 0.17 -14.46 25.71
N GLU A 101 -0.76 -13.71 25.09
CA GLU A 101 -2.09 -13.40 25.63
C GLU A 101 -3.17 -14.44 25.32
N GLY A 102 -2.97 -15.25 24.26
CA GLY A 102 -3.86 -16.36 23.88
C GLY A 102 -3.40 -17.71 24.42
#